data_AF-A0AAW7YV47-F1
#
_entry.id   AF-A0AAW7YV47-F1
#
_cell.length_a   1.000
_cell.length_b   1.000
_cell.length_c   1.000
_cell.angle_alpha   90.00
_cell.angle_beta   90.00
_cell.angle_gamma   90.00
#
_symmetry.space_group_name_H-M   'P 1'
#
loop_
_entity.id
_entity.type
_entity.pdbx_description
1 polymer ?
#
loop_
_entity_poly.entity_id
_entity_poly.type
_entity_poly.pdbx_seq_one_letter_code
_entity_poly.pdbx_strand_id
1 'polypeptide(L)'
;AMRIAEKYASQGKNVVLLFDSLTRYAHALREVGLSAGEPPTMKGYPPSVFLKIPQLVERCGNFKNGSITGVFTVLMDGDDENDPV
;
A
#
# COMPACT_ATOMS: atom_id res chain seq x y z
N ALA A 1 -10.95 -3.38 0.74
CA ALA A 1 -10.98 -2.37 1.82
C ALA A 1 -10.94 -0.93 1.30
N MET A 2 -9.86 -0.49 0.62
CA MET A 2 -9.69 0.90 0.16
C MET A 2 -10.91 1.48 -0.58
N ARG A 3 -11.48 0.75 -1.56
CA ARG A 3 -12.66 1.21 -2.31
C ARG A 3 -13.90 1.42 -1.44
N ILE A 4 -14.03 0.65 -0.36
CA ILE A 4 -15.12 0.78 0.61
C ILE A 4 -14.91 2.06 1.43
N ALA A 5 -13.67 2.34 1.86
CA ALA A 5 -13.34 3.58 2.56
C ALA A 5 -13.63 4.82 1.69
N GLU A 6 -13.24 4.80 0.41
CA GLU A 6 -13.56 5.86 -0.55
C GLU A 6 -15.06 6.07 -0.71
N LYS A 7 -15.84 4.99 -0.72
CA LYS A 7 -17.30 5.10 -0.81
C LYS A 7 -17.85 5.86 0.39
N TYR A 8 -17.45 5.51 1.62
CA TYR A 8 -17.92 6.22 2.81
C TYR A 8 -17.40 7.66 2.87
N ALA A 9 -16.14 7.90 2.50
CA ALA A 9 -15.59 9.25 2.43
C ALA A 9 -16.35 10.13 1.42
N SER A 10 -16.72 9.57 0.25
CA SER A 10 -17.54 10.28 -0.74
C SER A 10 -18.94 10.67 -0.26
N GLN A 11 -19.43 10.04 0.83
CA GLN A 11 -20.74 10.27 1.42
C GLN A 11 -20.74 11.25 2.60
N GLY A 12 -19.67 12.03 2.84
CA GLY A 12 -19.64 12.93 3.99
C GLY A 12 -18.83 12.43 5.19
N LYS A 13 -18.30 11.20 5.15
CA LYS A 13 -17.80 10.53 6.37
C LYS A 13 -16.29 10.68 6.54
N ASN A 14 -15.87 10.70 7.82
CA ASN A 14 -14.48 10.56 8.22
C ASN A 14 -14.24 9.09 8.55
N VAL A 15 -13.38 8.43 7.77
CA VAL A 15 -13.16 6.99 7.81
C VAL A 15 -11.77 6.69 8.34
N VAL A 16 -11.63 5.70 9.21
CA VAL A 16 -10.33 5.12 9.57
C VAL A 16 -10.14 3.83 8.78
N LEU A 17 -9.03 3.73 8.05
CA LEU A 17 -8.61 2.51 7.35
C LEU A 17 -7.39 1.93 8.05
N LEU A 18 -7.57 0.79 8.71
CA LEU A 18 -6.46 -0.01 9.23
C LEU A 18 -6.02 -1.00 8.15
N PHE A 19 -4.75 -0.97 7.76
CA PHE A 19 -4.18 -1.85 6.74
C PHE A 19 -2.98 -2.61 7.31
N ASP A 20 -3.12 -3.94 7.45
CA ASP A 20 -2.10 -4.82 8.00
C ASP A 20 -1.75 -5.95 7.02
N SER A 21 -0.58 -5.96 6.36
CA SER A 21 0.52 -4.97 6.38
C SER A 21 0.96 -4.57 4.96
N LEU A 22 1.61 -3.41 4.83
CA LEU A 22 2.20 -2.97 3.56
C LEU A 22 3.29 -3.94 3.08
N THR A 23 4.08 -4.51 3.99
CA THR A 23 5.09 -5.52 3.66
C THR A 23 4.47 -6.74 2.97
N ARG A 24 3.36 -7.27 3.50
CA ARG A 24 2.65 -8.41 2.87
C ARG A 24 2.05 -8.05 1.52
N TYR A 25 1.55 -6.82 1.38
CA TYR A 25 1.07 -6.32 0.09
C TYR A 25 2.23 -6.23 -0.93
N ALA A 26 3.39 -5.74 -0.52
CA ALA A 26 4.58 -5.65 -1.38
C ALA A 26 5.11 -7.04 -1.77
N HIS A 27 5.14 -8.01 -0.85
CA HIS A 27 5.51 -9.40 -1.15
C HIS A 27 4.58 -10.01 -2.21
N ALA A 28 3.27 -9.83 -2.06
CA ALA A 28 2.30 -10.31 -3.04
C ALA A 28 2.51 -9.66 -4.41
N LEU A 29 2.75 -8.35 -4.47
CA LEU A 29 3.05 -7.66 -5.73
C LEU A 29 4.37 -8.14 -6.34
N ARG A 30 5.38 -8.45 -5.53
CA ARG A 30 6.64 -9.03 -5.99
C ARG A 30 6.43 -10.39 -6.64
N GLU A 31 5.70 -11.29 -6.00
CA GLU A 31 5.38 -12.61 -6.57
C GLU A 31 4.63 -12.49 -7.90
N VAL A 32 3.63 -11.59 -7.96
CA VAL A 32 2.85 -11.35 -9.17
C VAL A 32 3.72 -10.74 -10.28
N GLY A 33 4.53 -9.72 -9.98
CA GLY A 33 5.36 -9.05 -10.97
C GLY A 33 6.44 -9.97 -11.56
N LEU A 34 7.09 -10.77 -10.71
CA LEU A 34 8.06 -11.78 -11.17
C LEU A 34 7.37 -12.85 -12.02
N SER A 35 6.18 -13.31 -11.64
CA SER A 35 5.39 -14.28 -12.42
C SER A 35 4.94 -13.70 -13.77
N ALA A 36 4.76 -12.38 -13.85
CA ALA A 36 4.46 -11.66 -15.09
C ALA A 36 5.70 -11.36 -15.96
N GLY A 37 6.91 -11.75 -15.50
CA GLY A 37 8.16 -11.57 -16.24
C GLY A 37 8.83 -10.21 -16.03
N GLU A 38 8.42 -9.43 -15.03
CA GLU A 38 9.14 -8.19 -14.69
C GLU A 38 10.54 -8.51 -14.16
N PRO A 39 11.56 -7.69 -14.49
CA PRO A 39 12.90 -7.90 -14.00
C PRO A 39 12.96 -7.65 -12.47
N PRO A 40 13.68 -8.48 -11.70
CA PRO A 40 13.95 -8.20 -10.31
C PRO A 40 14.88 -6.97 -10.19
N THR A 41 14.61 -6.09 -9.21
CA THR A 41 15.51 -4.97 -8.89
C THR A 41 16.08 -5.12 -7.48
N MET A 42 15.90 -4.12 -6.61
CA MET A 42 16.40 -4.11 -5.24
C MET A 42 15.76 -5.22 -4.41
N LYS A 43 16.58 -6.08 -3.81
CA LYS A 43 16.15 -7.26 -3.02
C LYS A 43 15.08 -8.13 -3.70
N GLY A 44 15.05 -8.13 -5.03
CA GLY A 44 14.10 -8.93 -5.82
C GLY A 44 12.70 -8.33 -5.98
N TYR A 45 12.46 -7.08 -5.58
CA TYR A 45 11.22 -6.37 -5.86
C TYR A 45 11.22 -5.83 -7.30
N PRO A 46 10.17 -6.09 -8.11
CA PRO A 46 9.99 -5.45 -9.40
C PRO A 46 9.73 -3.94 -9.30
N PRO A 47 9.99 -3.14 -10.36
CA PRO A 47 9.69 -1.70 -10.38
C PRO A 47 8.21 -1.38 -10.12
N SER A 48 7.29 -2.26 -10.53
CA SER A 48 5.86 -2.07 -10.34
C SER A 48 5.45 -1.99 -8.87
N VAL A 49 6.16 -2.67 -7.96
CA VAL A 49 5.86 -2.65 -6.52
C VAL A 49 5.99 -1.23 -5.97
N PHE A 50 7.09 -0.54 -6.32
CA PHE A 50 7.37 0.83 -5.90
C PHE A 50 6.40 1.86 -6.48
N LEU A 51 5.78 1.56 -7.63
CA LEU A 51 4.72 2.40 -8.18
C LEU A 51 3.37 2.15 -7.48
N LYS A 52 3.10 0.92 -7.06
CA LYS A 52 1.81 0.52 -6.50
C LYS A 52 1.61 0.91 -5.04
N ILE A 53 2.67 0.97 -4.24
CA ILE A 53 2.58 1.38 -2.82
C ILE A 53 2.15 2.85 -2.69
N PRO A 54 2.81 3.84 -3.33
CA PRO A 54 2.35 5.23 -3.30
C PRO A 54 0.92 5.36 -3.87
N GLN A 55 0.60 4.67 -4.96
CA GLN A 55 -0.77 4.65 -5.51
C GLN A 55 -1.82 4.15 -4.52
N LEU A 56 -1.47 3.28 -3.58
CA LEU A 56 -2.38 2.84 -2.53
C LEU A 56 -2.50 3.89 -1.42
N VAL A 57 -1.37 4.42 -0.94
CA VAL A 57 -1.31 5.35 0.20
C VAL A 57 -1.91 6.71 -0.14
N GLU A 58 -1.64 7.25 -1.33
CA GLU A 58 -2.13 8.55 -1.81
C GLU A 58 -3.66 8.60 -2.01
N ARG A 59 -4.35 7.46 -1.88
CA ARG A 59 -5.81 7.40 -1.89
C ARG A 59 -6.41 7.72 -0.52
N CYS A 60 -5.59 7.84 0.52
CA CYS A 60 -5.97 8.35 1.83
C CYS A 60 -5.77 9.87 1.88
N GLY A 61 -6.48 10.56 2.78
CA GLY A 61 -6.35 12.00 2.96
C GLY A 61 -7.69 12.71 3.20
N ASN A 62 -7.63 14.04 3.17
CA ASN A 62 -8.79 14.91 3.28
C ASN A 62 -9.33 15.25 1.89
N PHE A 63 -10.63 15.08 1.70
CA PHE A 63 -11.36 15.41 0.49
C PHE A 63 -12.38 16.52 0.77
N LYS A 64 -12.99 17.07 -0.28
CA LYS A 64 -14.01 18.12 -0.14
C LYS A 64 -15.16 17.74 0.79
N ASN A 65 -15.57 16.47 0.77
CA ASN A 65 -16.77 15.98 1.45
C ASN A 65 -16.47 14.87 2.47
N GLY A 66 -15.24 14.68 2.95
CA GLY A 66 -14.94 13.60 3.89
C GLY A 66 -13.45 13.29 3.94
N SER A 67 -13.06 12.29 4.72
CA SER A 67 -11.66 11.93 4.86
C SER A 67 -11.44 10.44 5.04
N ILE A 68 -10.22 10.00 4.73
CA ILE A 68 -9.73 8.67 5.03
C ILE A 68 -8.40 8.84 5.78
N THR A 69 -8.40 8.51 7.06
CA THR A 69 -7.17 8.38 7.86
C THR A 69 -6.68 6.95 7.72
N GLY A 70 -5.59 6.76 6.98
CA GLY A 70 -4.95 5.45 6.83
C GLY A 70 -3.93 5.19 7.93
N VAL A 71 -4.00 4.02 8.55
CA VAL A 71 -2.96 3.47 9.43
C VAL A 71 -2.44 2.21 8.78
N PHE A 72 -1.19 2.28 8.31
CA PHE A 72 -0.53 1.20 7.61
C PHE A 72 0.56 0.61 8.49
N THR A 73 0.52 -0.69 8.75
CA THR A 73 1.61 -1.37 9.43
C THR A 73 2.68 -1.77 8.42
N VAL A 74 3.94 -1.65 8.83
CA VAL A 74 5.10 -2.19 8.12
C VAL A 74 5.73 -3.23 9.04
N LEU A 75 6.03 -4.39 8.48
CA LEU A 75 6.77 -5.46 9.14
C LEU A 75 8.20 -5.42 8.61
N MET A 76 9.18 -5.26 9.49
CA MET A 76 10.59 -5.39 9.15
C MET A 76 11.05 -6.82 9.44
N ASP A 77 11.76 -7.43 8.49
CA ASP A 77 12.44 -8.71 8.70
C ASP A 77 13.71 -8.48 9.55
N GLY A 78 13.55 -8.47 10.88
CA GLY A 78 14.62 -8.17 11.83
C GLY A 78 14.97 -6.68 11.88
N ASP A 79 16.22 -6.35 12.22
CA ASP A 79 16.74 -4.98 12.30
C ASP A 79 17.29 -4.47 10.93
N ASP A 80 16.73 -4.95 9.82
CA ASP A 80 17.19 -4.58 8.48
C ASP A 80 16.54 -3.28 8.00
N GLU A 81 17.13 -2.14 8.38
CA GLU A 81 16.72 -0.81 7.90
C GLU A 81 16.87 -0.61 6.38
N ASN A 82 17.48 -1.57 5.66
CA ASN A 82 17.62 -1.53 4.20
C ASN A 82 16.52 -2.32 3.47
N ASP A 83 15.47 -2.78 4.15
CA ASP A 83 14.27 -3.29 3.46
C ASP A 83 13.68 -2.17 2.57
N PRO A 84 13.47 -2.41 1.27
CA PRO A 84 12.93 -1.41 0.38
C PRO A 84 11.45 -1.01 0.64
N VAL A 85 10.75 -1.67 1.57
CA VAL A 85 9.32 -1.44 1.90
C VAL A 85 9.17 -0.89 3.30
#